data_AF-A0A9P8BIG9-F1
#
_entry.id   AF-A0A9P8BIG9-F1
#
_cell.length_a   1.000
_cell.length_b   1.000
_cell.length_c   1.000
_cell.angle_alpha   90.00
_cell.angle_beta   90.00
_cell.angle_gamma   90.00
#
_symmetry.space_group_name_H-M   'P 1'
#
loop_
_entity.id
_entity.type
_entity.pdbx_description
1 polymer ?
#
loop_
_entity_poly.entity_id
_entity_poly.type
_entity_poly.pdbx_seq_one_letter_code
_entity_poly.pdbx_strand_id
1 'polypeptide(L)'
;MHCVGGRSAAWGLFAAGVHDETLRPWFPKEVERALQDTYFEKAEKLFNLSLPASKIIHQQLLDSLNILTDDIFDVHWQWGRIASEFKDSRNFDFAEDAYSTIDKLLEIMMSKPPTSKDNTSNERCEHKNFKMLIRTEVRRLAFDVGTNTVTGVVVRPTGGGAEQKIKLKPGGRVVLAAGSVASPAILLRSKVKLGREAGHLTDHDILYRAVSFKYLKPEYRDEVGSMKLQTYFLMDTRNRRFGLANMSIHASSFLR
;
A
#
# COMPACT_ATOMS: atom_id res chain seq x y z
N MET A 1 10.27 11.48 3.05
CA MET A 1 8.94 12.06 2.72
C MET A 1 8.03 11.85 3.93
N HIS A 2 7.66 12.94 4.62
CA HIS A 2 6.76 12.92 5.78
C HIS A 2 5.55 13.79 5.46
N CYS A 3 4.53 13.19 4.86
CA CYS A 3 3.27 13.82 4.51
C CYS A 3 2.10 12.99 5.03
N VAL A 4 0.90 13.57 5.02
CA VAL A 4 -0.34 12.82 5.25
C VAL A 4 -0.44 11.73 4.18
N GLY A 5 -0.67 10.48 4.60
CA GLY A 5 -0.60 9.29 3.72
C GLY A 5 0.77 8.64 3.57
N GLY A 6 1.83 9.29 4.04
CA GLY A 6 3.18 8.73 3.93
C GLY A 6 3.54 8.43 2.47
N ARG A 7 3.98 7.21 2.19
CA ARG A 7 4.37 6.82 0.82
C ARG A 7 3.18 6.52 -0.10
N SER A 8 1.96 6.33 0.40
CA SER A 8 0.80 6.07 -0.46
C SER A 8 0.44 7.28 -1.33
N ALA A 9 0.84 8.49 -0.93
CA ALA A 9 0.68 9.70 -1.73
C ALA A 9 1.62 9.72 -2.96
N ALA A 10 2.60 8.83 -3.01
CA ALA A 10 3.60 8.73 -4.09
C ALA A 10 3.72 7.30 -4.67
N TRP A 11 2.85 6.36 -4.25
CA TRP A 11 2.89 4.96 -4.68
C TRP A 11 1.57 4.63 -5.39
N GLY A 12 1.66 4.28 -6.67
CA GLY A 12 0.52 3.75 -7.45
C GLY A 12 0.96 2.89 -8.64
N LEU A 13 1.73 1.81 -8.40
CA LEU A 13 2.19 0.94 -9.49
C LEU A 13 1.60 -0.46 -9.44
N PHE A 14 1.79 -1.19 -8.34
CA PHE A 14 1.27 -2.55 -8.17
C PHE A 14 0.89 -2.79 -6.71
N ALA A 15 -0.21 -3.52 -6.50
CA ALA A 15 -0.76 -3.94 -5.21
C ALA A 15 -1.04 -5.45 -5.25
N ALA A 16 0.02 -6.23 -5.50
CA ALA A 16 -0.06 -7.68 -5.56
C ALA A 16 -0.47 -8.26 -4.20
N GLY A 17 -1.16 -9.41 -4.22
CA GLY A 17 -1.14 -10.31 -3.08
C GLY A 17 0.29 -10.80 -2.78
N VAL A 18 0.47 -11.50 -1.67
CA VAL A 18 1.71 -12.25 -1.43
C VAL A 18 1.43 -13.70 -1.76
N HIS A 19 2.36 -14.38 -2.44
CA HIS A 19 2.22 -15.79 -2.77
C HIS A 19 2.16 -16.66 -1.49
N ASP A 20 1.29 -17.67 -1.48
CA ASP A 20 1.00 -18.48 -0.28
C ASP A 20 2.25 -19.16 0.30
N GLU A 21 3.06 -19.77 -0.57
CA GLU A 21 4.32 -20.41 -0.17
C GLU A 21 5.31 -19.41 0.44
N THR A 22 5.21 -18.13 0.09
CA THR A 22 6.03 -17.07 0.69
C THR A 22 5.53 -16.69 2.09
N LEU A 23 4.24 -16.81 2.40
CA LEU A 23 3.68 -16.47 3.72
C LEU A 23 3.93 -17.55 4.78
N ARG A 24 3.84 -18.82 4.38
CA ARG A 24 3.92 -19.99 5.28
C ARG A 24 5.07 -19.98 6.30
N PRO A 25 6.31 -19.60 5.94
CA PRO A 25 7.42 -19.66 6.88
C PRO A 25 7.36 -18.55 7.95
N TRP A 26 6.60 -17.49 7.72
CA TRP A 26 6.64 -16.27 8.55
C TRP A 26 5.46 -16.15 9.50
N PHE A 27 4.36 -16.87 9.26
CA PHE A 27 3.13 -16.74 10.02
C PHE A 27 2.62 -18.10 10.52
N PRO A 28 2.01 -18.15 11.72
CA PRO A 28 1.22 -19.30 12.14
C PRO A 28 0.12 -19.60 11.12
N LYS A 29 -0.25 -20.87 10.98
CA LYS A 29 -1.19 -21.36 9.95
C LYS A 29 -2.55 -20.66 10.01
N GLU A 30 -3.02 -20.31 11.21
CA GLU A 30 -4.27 -19.59 11.42
C GLU A 30 -4.21 -18.16 10.86
N VAL A 31 -3.05 -17.50 11.01
CA VAL A 31 -2.82 -16.15 10.48
C VAL A 31 -2.68 -16.19 8.97
N GLU A 32 -1.92 -17.14 8.43
CA GLU A 32 -1.78 -17.37 6.99
C GLU A 32 -3.15 -17.49 6.32
N ARG A 33 -4.00 -18.42 6.81
CA ARG A 33 -5.36 -18.61 6.27
C ARG A 33 -6.21 -17.36 6.39
N ALA A 34 -6.18 -16.67 7.53
CA ALA A 34 -6.98 -15.46 7.70
C ALA A 34 -6.55 -14.35 6.72
N LEU A 35 -5.24 -14.24 6.42
CA LEU A 35 -4.74 -13.32 5.40
C LEU A 35 -5.29 -13.69 4.01
N GLN A 36 -5.15 -14.95 3.62
CA GLN A 36 -5.58 -15.50 2.32
C GLN A 36 -7.09 -15.40 2.11
N ASP A 37 -7.87 -15.92 3.06
CA ASP A 37 -9.30 -16.15 2.91
C ASP A 37 -10.14 -14.91 3.19
N THR A 38 -9.57 -13.86 3.79
CA THR A 38 -10.37 -12.74 4.29
C THR A 38 -9.69 -11.39 4.18
N TYR A 39 -8.48 -11.24 4.71
CA TYR A 39 -7.93 -9.89 4.90
C TYR A 39 -7.36 -9.27 3.63
N PHE A 40 -6.78 -10.05 2.71
CA PHE A 40 -6.39 -9.51 1.40
C PHE A 40 -7.60 -9.02 0.62
N GLU A 41 -8.65 -9.82 0.48
CA GLU A 41 -9.87 -9.42 -0.22
C GLU A 41 -10.51 -8.16 0.42
N LYS A 42 -10.58 -8.11 1.75
CA LYS A 42 -11.09 -6.92 2.46
C LYS A 42 -10.23 -5.68 2.19
N ALA A 43 -8.91 -5.81 2.14
CA ALA A 43 -8.02 -4.71 1.81
C ALA A 43 -8.25 -4.24 0.37
N GLU A 44 -8.33 -5.16 -0.59
CA GLU A 44 -8.60 -4.84 -2.00
C GLU A 44 -9.92 -4.08 -2.19
N LYS A 45 -11.00 -4.54 -1.52
CA LYS A 45 -12.31 -3.86 -1.51
C LYS A 45 -12.23 -2.46 -0.90
N LEU A 46 -11.48 -2.31 0.19
CA LEU A 46 -11.32 -1.03 0.87
C LEU A 46 -10.55 -0.01 0.03
N PHE A 47 -9.55 -0.49 -0.73
CA PHE A 47 -8.73 0.35 -1.60
C PHE A 47 -9.38 0.67 -2.96
N ASN A 48 -10.55 0.08 -3.26
CA ASN A 48 -11.23 0.22 -4.54
C ASN A 48 -10.27 0.02 -5.72
N LEU A 49 -9.60 -1.13 -5.76
CA LEU A 49 -8.63 -1.44 -6.83
C LEU A 49 -9.25 -1.16 -8.20
N SER A 50 -8.58 -0.35 -9.03
CA SER A 50 -9.01 -0.21 -10.42
C SER A 50 -8.66 -1.46 -11.19
N LEU A 51 -9.63 -1.95 -11.94
CA LEU A 51 -9.42 -2.96 -12.96
C LEU A 51 -9.24 -2.28 -14.33
N PRO A 52 -8.29 -2.74 -15.15
CA PRO A 52 -8.11 -2.26 -16.52
C PRO A 52 -9.40 -2.33 -17.34
N ALA A 53 -9.62 -1.36 -18.22
CA ALA A 53 -10.53 -1.55 -19.34
C ALA A 53 -9.80 -2.37 -20.43
N SER A 54 -10.06 -3.67 -20.47
CA SER A 54 -9.40 -4.58 -21.42
C SER A 54 -10.05 -4.54 -22.81
N LYS A 55 -9.22 -4.47 -23.86
CA LYS A 55 -9.61 -4.61 -25.28
C LYS A 55 -9.14 -5.96 -25.81
N ILE A 56 -9.69 -6.41 -26.94
CA ILE A 56 -9.29 -7.67 -27.60
C ILE A 56 -7.78 -7.70 -27.88
N ILE A 57 -7.19 -6.58 -28.32
CA ILE A 57 -5.75 -6.48 -28.59
C ILE A 57 -4.88 -6.75 -27.35
N HIS A 58 -5.35 -6.36 -26.15
CA HIS A 58 -4.63 -6.63 -24.91
C HIS A 58 -4.63 -8.13 -24.59
N GLN A 59 -5.77 -8.80 -24.81
CA GLN A 59 -5.88 -10.24 -24.58
C GLN A 59 -4.96 -10.99 -25.55
N GLN A 60 -4.93 -10.63 -26.82
CA GLN A 60 -4.04 -11.23 -27.82
C GLN A 60 -2.56 -11.08 -27.45
N LEU A 61 -2.17 -9.90 -26.95
CA LEU A 61 -0.80 -9.65 -26.47
C LEU A 61 -0.47 -10.50 -25.23
N LEU A 62 -1.37 -10.59 -24.26
CA LEU A 62 -1.21 -11.42 -23.07
C LEU A 62 -1.10 -12.90 -23.43
N ASP A 63 -1.98 -13.41 -24.30
CA ASP A 63 -1.97 -14.80 -24.74
C ASP A 63 -0.66 -15.12 -25.46
N SER A 64 -0.21 -14.23 -26.35
CA SER A 64 1.07 -14.40 -27.05
C SER A 64 2.26 -14.39 -26.09
N LEU A 65 2.26 -13.48 -25.11
CA LEU A 65 3.29 -13.41 -24.07
C LEU A 65 3.32 -14.68 -23.22
N ASN A 66 2.15 -15.18 -22.83
CA ASN A 66 2.03 -16.41 -22.04
C ASN A 66 2.49 -17.63 -22.83
N ILE A 67 2.07 -17.81 -24.08
CA ILE A 67 2.55 -18.92 -24.93
C ILE A 67 4.09 -18.91 -25.02
N LEU A 68 4.71 -17.74 -25.17
CA LEU A 68 6.17 -17.62 -25.29
C LEU A 68 6.92 -17.84 -23.97
N THR A 69 6.25 -17.72 -22.82
CA THR A 69 6.91 -17.74 -21.50
C THR A 69 6.53 -18.94 -20.65
N ASP A 70 5.39 -19.59 -20.92
CA ASP A 70 4.92 -20.79 -20.21
C ASP A 70 5.93 -21.93 -20.35
N ASP A 71 6.34 -22.24 -21.58
CA ASP A 71 7.29 -23.32 -21.90
C ASP A 71 8.69 -23.11 -21.31
N ILE A 72 9.08 -21.86 -21.01
CA ILE A 72 10.44 -21.51 -20.60
C ILE A 72 10.54 -21.22 -19.11
N PHE A 73 9.54 -20.56 -18.55
CA PHE A 73 9.59 -20.00 -17.20
C PHE A 73 8.43 -20.44 -16.30
N ASP A 74 7.42 -21.17 -16.81
CA ASP A 74 6.22 -21.57 -16.07
C ASP A 74 5.57 -20.34 -15.40
N VAL A 75 5.35 -19.29 -16.21
CA VAL A 75 4.78 -18.02 -15.75
C VAL A 75 3.51 -17.70 -16.51
N HIS A 76 2.56 -17.10 -15.79
CA HIS A 76 1.31 -16.63 -16.36
C HIS A 76 1.13 -15.14 -16.09
N TRP A 77 1.36 -14.32 -17.10
CA TRP A 77 1.14 -12.89 -17.09
C TRP A 77 -0.36 -12.58 -17.11
N GLN A 78 -0.73 -11.68 -16.21
CA GLN A 78 -2.06 -11.10 -16.11
C GLN A 78 -1.93 -9.60 -15.89
N TRP A 79 -3.04 -8.88 -15.97
CA TRP A 79 -3.08 -7.50 -15.56
C TRP A 79 -2.64 -7.34 -14.10
N GLY A 80 -1.77 -6.37 -13.86
CA GLY A 80 -1.35 -6.01 -12.52
C GLY A 80 -2.51 -5.44 -11.72
N ARG A 81 -2.59 -5.81 -10.45
CA ARG A 81 -3.52 -5.19 -9.49
C ARG A 81 -3.01 -3.81 -9.12
N ILE A 82 -3.85 -2.78 -9.21
CA ILE A 82 -3.44 -1.39 -8.99
C ILE A 82 -4.39 -0.71 -8.03
N ALA A 83 -3.84 -0.26 -6.90
CA ALA A 83 -4.58 0.47 -5.86
C ALA A 83 -4.64 1.97 -6.16
N SER A 84 -5.34 2.34 -7.23
CA SER A 84 -5.55 3.72 -7.67
C SER A 84 -6.80 3.79 -8.53
N GLU A 85 -7.59 4.87 -8.44
CA GLU A 85 -8.74 5.13 -9.33
C GLU A 85 -8.31 6.02 -10.50
N PHE A 86 -8.40 5.53 -11.74
CA PHE A 86 -8.01 6.30 -12.93
C PHE A 86 -9.21 7.05 -13.51
N LYS A 87 -9.07 8.37 -13.72
CA LYS A 87 -10.13 9.21 -14.31
C LYS A 87 -10.22 9.11 -15.83
N ASP A 88 -9.18 8.63 -16.50
CA ASP A 88 -9.11 8.49 -17.96
C ASP A 88 -9.14 7.01 -18.37
N SER A 89 -9.75 6.76 -19.53
CA SER A 89 -9.73 5.51 -20.29
C SER A 89 -8.33 5.06 -20.73
N ARG A 90 -7.32 5.93 -20.64
CA ARG A 90 -5.91 5.60 -20.86
C ARG A 90 -5.38 4.77 -19.70
N ASN A 91 -5.62 3.46 -19.78
CA ASN A 91 -5.14 2.40 -18.90
C ASN A 91 -3.71 2.68 -18.36
N PHE A 92 -3.59 3.26 -17.16
CA PHE A 92 -2.38 3.23 -16.35
C PHE A 92 -1.11 3.93 -16.88
N ASP A 93 -1.18 4.86 -17.84
CA ASP A 93 0.02 5.57 -18.35
C ASP A 93 0.72 6.36 -17.24
N PHE A 94 -0.03 7.16 -16.47
CA PHE A 94 0.50 7.91 -15.34
C PHE A 94 -0.55 8.06 -14.24
N ALA A 95 -0.10 8.19 -12.99
CA ALA A 95 -0.94 8.46 -11.83
C ALA A 95 -1.34 9.95 -11.72
N GLU A 96 -1.28 10.71 -12.83
CA GLU A 96 -1.94 12.02 -12.89
C GLU A 96 -3.43 11.75 -12.64
N ASP A 97 -3.97 12.34 -11.58
CA ASP A 97 -5.33 12.13 -11.09
C ASP A 97 -5.67 10.78 -10.43
N ALA A 98 -4.69 9.91 -10.20
CA ALA A 98 -4.90 8.70 -9.41
C ALA A 98 -5.21 9.06 -7.94
N TYR A 99 -6.39 8.67 -7.45
CA TYR A 99 -6.74 8.86 -6.04
C TYR A 99 -5.76 8.08 -5.16
N SER A 100 -5.11 8.75 -4.20
CA SER A 100 -4.26 8.04 -3.25
C SER A 100 -5.14 7.16 -2.37
N THR A 101 -4.68 5.96 -2.04
CA THR A 101 -5.39 5.08 -1.09
C THR A 101 -5.62 5.74 0.27
N ILE A 102 -4.78 6.73 0.65
CA ILE A 102 -5.02 7.51 1.87
C ILE A 102 -6.25 8.39 1.76
N ASP A 103 -6.55 8.96 0.59
CA ASP A 103 -7.67 9.87 0.44
C ASP A 103 -8.99 9.12 0.65
N LYS A 104 -9.08 7.87 0.17
CA LYS A 104 -10.24 7.01 0.44
C LYS A 104 -10.35 6.62 1.91
N LEU A 105 -9.25 6.24 2.54
CA LEU A 105 -9.24 5.91 3.97
C LEU A 105 -9.59 7.13 4.83
N LEU A 106 -9.06 8.30 4.48
CA LEU A 106 -9.38 9.57 5.13
C LEU A 106 -10.83 9.96 4.88
N GLU A 107 -11.37 9.78 3.67
CA GLU A 107 -12.79 9.99 3.38
C GLU A 107 -13.65 9.12 4.30
N ILE A 108 -13.33 7.83 4.45
CA ILE A 108 -14.04 6.91 5.34
C ILE A 108 -13.91 7.35 6.81
N MET A 109 -12.71 7.71 7.27
CA MET A 109 -12.47 8.11 8.65
C MET A 109 -13.07 9.48 8.99
N MET A 110 -13.12 10.38 8.01
CA MET A 110 -13.64 11.74 8.14
C MET A 110 -15.08 11.86 7.66
N SER A 111 -15.72 10.77 7.22
CA SER A 111 -17.05 10.80 6.62
C SER A 111 -17.99 11.52 7.58
N LYS A 112 -18.42 12.70 7.16
CA LYS A 112 -19.17 13.62 7.99
C LYS A 112 -20.63 13.17 8.01
N PRO A 113 -21.24 12.93 9.17
CA PRO A 113 -22.66 12.67 9.23
C PRO A 113 -23.43 13.89 8.68
N PRO A 114 -24.57 13.71 8.01
CA PRO A 114 -25.41 14.83 7.61
C PRO A 114 -25.88 15.58 8.87
N THR A 115 -25.91 16.91 8.80
CA THR A 115 -26.39 17.78 9.90
C THR A 115 -27.89 17.64 10.14
N SER A 116 -28.65 17.24 9.14
CA SER A 116 -30.10 17.09 9.17
C SER A 116 -30.51 15.70 8.71
N LYS A 117 -31.57 15.15 9.32
CA LYS A 117 -32.22 13.91 8.84
C LYS A 117 -32.94 14.11 7.49
N ASP A 118 -33.14 15.36 7.06
CA ASP A 118 -34.00 15.69 5.92
C ASP A 118 -33.23 15.94 4.62
N ASN A 119 -31.92 15.67 4.54
CA ASN A 119 -31.11 15.81 3.31
C ASN A 119 -31.13 17.20 2.62
N THR A 120 -31.69 18.23 3.26
CA THR A 120 -31.88 19.56 2.68
C THR A 120 -30.72 20.53 2.96
N SER A 121 -29.83 20.23 3.91
CA SER A 121 -28.65 21.04 4.21
C SER A 121 -27.36 20.32 3.77
N ASN A 122 -26.59 20.96 2.88
CA ASN A 122 -25.24 20.51 2.50
C ASN A 122 -24.18 20.75 3.59
N GLU A 123 -24.58 21.18 4.78
CA GLU A 123 -23.66 21.38 5.91
C GLU A 123 -23.20 20.03 6.45
N ARG A 124 -21.89 19.78 6.37
CA ARG A 124 -21.27 18.55 6.86
C ARG A 124 -20.56 18.85 8.19
N CYS A 125 -20.95 18.19 9.28
CA CYS A 125 -20.34 18.38 10.60
C CYS A 125 -19.03 17.57 10.78
N GLU A 126 -18.06 18.11 11.51
CA GLU A 126 -16.81 17.40 11.85
C GLU A 126 -17.13 16.14 12.67
N HIS A 127 -16.45 15.03 12.35
CA HIS A 127 -16.69 13.76 13.04
C HIS A 127 -16.23 13.86 14.51
N LYS A 128 -17.16 13.75 15.47
CA LYS A 128 -16.93 13.98 16.91
C LYS A 128 -15.75 13.22 17.54
N ASN A 129 -15.36 12.10 16.95
CA ASN A 129 -14.34 11.20 17.48
C ASN A 129 -13.06 11.14 16.63
N PHE A 130 -12.93 11.97 15.59
CA PHE A 130 -11.76 11.96 14.72
C PHE A 130 -11.11 13.35 14.69
N LYS A 131 -9.81 13.41 14.98
CA LYS A 131 -8.99 14.61 14.83
C LYS A 131 -7.63 14.23 14.28
N MET A 132 -7.10 15.04 13.38
CA MET A 132 -5.77 14.87 12.81
C MET A 132 -4.89 16.07 13.18
N LEU A 133 -3.73 15.80 13.78
CA LEU A 133 -2.71 16.81 14.01
C LEU A 133 -1.63 16.68 12.93
N ILE A 134 -1.54 17.68 12.05
CA ILE A 134 -0.48 17.78 11.05
C ILE A 134 0.71 18.56 11.59
N ARG A 135 1.86 18.52 10.89
CA ARG A 135 3.10 19.23 11.30
C ARG A 135 3.51 18.93 12.75
N THR A 136 3.27 17.69 13.17
CA THR A 136 3.48 17.22 14.53
C THR A 136 4.21 15.88 14.47
N GLU A 137 5.29 15.74 15.23
CA GLU A 137 6.14 14.56 15.29
C GLU A 137 5.95 13.83 16.63
N VAL A 138 5.73 12.52 16.60
CA VAL A 138 5.74 11.69 17.81
C VAL A 138 7.17 11.39 18.21
N ARG A 139 7.55 11.79 19.42
CA ARG A 139 8.90 11.61 19.96
C ARG A 139 9.02 10.30 20.72
N ARG A 140 8.08 10.01 21.63
CA ARG A 140 8.07 8.81 22.46
C ARG A 140 6.68 8.54 23.04
N LEU A 141 6.45 7.31 23.48
CA LEU A 141 5.34 6.94 24.34
C LEU A 141 5.60 7.43 25.77
N ALA A 142 4.54 7.83 26.44
CA ALA A 142 4.57 8.13 27.87
C ALA A 142 4.02 6.92 28.62
N PHE A 143 4.76 6.42 29.60
CA PHE A 143 4.35 5.33 30.47
C PHE A 143 4.02 5.83 31.86
N ASP A 144 3.14 5.11 32.55
CA ASP A 144 2.94 5.25 33.98
C ASP A 144 4.14 4.65 34.74
N VAL A 145 4.46 5.24 35.89
CA VAL A 145 5.63 4.86 36.67
C VAL A 145 5.37 3.50 37.33
N GLY A 146 6.15 2.49 36.97
CA GLY A 146 6.13 1.17 37.60
C GLY A 146 5.16 0.14 37.00
N THR A 147 4.22 0.53 36.14
CA THR A 147 3.18 -0.39 35.61
C THR A 147 3.37 -0.76 34.14
N ASN A 148 4.40 -0.24 33.45
CA ASN A 148 4.62 -0.37 31.99
C ASN A 148 3.38 -0.04 31.14
N THR A 149 2.40 0.67 31.71
CA THR A 149 1.14 1.00 31.05
C THR A 149 1.32 2.31 30.28
N VAL A 150 0.96 2.32 28.99
CA VAL A 150 1.01 3.53 28.17
C VAL A 150 -0.07 4.51 28.65
N THR A 151 0.31 5.75 28.92
CA THR A 151 -0.60 6.84 29.37
C THR A 151 -0.79 7.94 28.34
N GLY A 152 -0.05 7.88 27.23
CA GLY A 152 -0.10 8.92 26.21
C GLY A 152 1.06 8.86 25.23
N VAL A 153 1.10 9.87 24.36
CA VAL A 153 2.19 10.09 23.41
C VAL A 153 2.77 11.48 23.62
N VAL A 154 4.10 11.58 23.59
CA VAL A 154 4.83 12.85 23.62
C VAL A 154 5.09 13.27 22.18
N VAL A 155 4.64 14.47 21.84
CA VAL A 155 4.69 15.05 20.50
C VAL A 155 5.46 16.37 20.49
N ARG A 156 5.93 16.78 19.31
CA ARG A 156 6.61 18.06 19.09
C ARG A 156 6.19 18.67 17.75
N PRO A 157 5.93 19.98 17.65
CA PRO A 157 5.73 20.65 16.36
C PRO A 157 6.96 20.51 15.46
N THR A 158 6.76 20.28 14.16
CA THR A 158 7.87 20.09 13.20
C THR A 158 8.63 21.37 12.90
N GLY A 159 8.05 22.54 13.17
CA GLY A 159 8.69 23.86 12.99
C GLY A 159 9.55 24.33 14.17
N GLY A 160 9.79 23.48 15.16
CA GLY A 160 10.37 23.87 16.44
C GLY A 160 9.28 24.21 17.48
N GLY A 161 9.56 23.96 18.75
CA GLY A 161 8.62 24.15 19.85
C GLY A 161 8.81 23.15 20.98
N ALA A 162 8.14 23.42 22.10
CA ALA A 162 8.17 22.55 23.27
C ALA A 162 7.46 21.21 23.01
N GLU A 163 7.95 20.15 23.68
CA GLU A 163 7.26 18.86 23.68
C GLU A 163 5.94 18.97 24.46
N GLN A 164 4.90 18.30 23.97
CA GLN A 164 3.59 18.23 24.60
C GLN A 164 3.16 16.77 24.77
N LYS A 165 2.45 16.47 25.86
CA LYS A 165 1.89 15.13 26.09
C LYS A 165 0.41 15.09 25.72
N ILE A 166 0.05 14.26 24.75
CA ILE A 166 -1.33 13.89 24.47
C ILE A 166 -1.67 12.68 25.35
N LYS A 167 -2.56 12.87 26.33
CA LYS A 167 -2.94 11.84 27.30
C LYS A 167 -4.02 10.92 26.73
N LEU A 168 -3.95 9.63 27.08
CA LEU A 168 -5.03 8.69 26.84
C LEU A 168 -6.17 8.92 27.84
N LYS A 169 -7.40 8.74 27.36
CA LYS A 169 -8.57 8.55 28.25
C LYS A 169 -8.51 7.14 28.87
N PRO A 170 -9.23 6.89 29.98
CA PRO A 170 -9.39 5.54 30.53
C PRO A 170 -9.80 4.54 29.44
N GLY A 171 -9.10 3.40 29.35
CA GLY A 171 -9.32 2.38 28.31
C GLY A 171 -8.79 2.73 26.91
N GLY A 172 -8.18 3.91 26.73
CA GLY A 172 -7.59 4.33 25.46
C GLY A 172 -6.39 3.48 25.05
N ARG A 173 -6.10 3.44 23.75
CA ARG A 173 -4.99 2.68 23.17
C ARG A 173 -4.14 3.57 22.27
N VAL A 174 -2.85 3.25 22.16
CA VAL A 174 -1.94 3.83 21.16
C VAL A 174 -1.68 2.79 20.08
N VAL A 175 -1.83 3.19 18.83
CA VAL A 175 -1.46 2.40 17.66
C VAL A 175 -0.30 3.11 16.96
N LEU A 176 0.84 2.44 16.83
CA LEU A 176 2.01 2.98 16.13
C LEU A 176 2.04 2.49 14.68
N ALA A 177 1.73 3.41 13.75
CA ALA A 177 1.73 3.15 12.31
C ALA A 177 2.66 4.12 11.54
N ALA A 178 3.83 4.44 12.12
CA ALA A 178 4.79 5.38 11.53
C ALA A 178 5.75 4.74 10.49
N GLY A 179 5.51 3.47 10.12
CA GLY A 179 6.35 2.70 9.20
C GLY A 179 7.49 1.95 9.88
N SER A 180 8.18 1.10 9.10
CA SER A 180 9.20 0.14 9.57
C SER A 180 10.42 0.78 10.23
N VAL A 181 10.72 2.05 9.96
CA VAL A 181 11.86 2.78 10.57
C VAL A 181 11.41 3.60 11.77
N ALA A 182 10.37 4.43 11.61
CA ALA A 182 10.00 5.39 12.65
C ALA A 182 9.22 4.74 13.81
N SER A 183 8.41 3.70 13.58
CA SER A 183 7.73 3.00 14.68
C SER A 183 8.73 2.36 15.66
N PRO A 184 9.73 1.56 15.22
CA PRO A 184 10.77 1.07 16.12
C PRO A 184 11.58 2.19 16.77
N ALA A 185 11.92 3.26 16.04
CA ALA A 185 12.65 4.39 16.61
C ALA A 185 11.87 5.07 17.74
N ILE A 186 10.55 5.19 17.63
CA ILE A 186 9.68 5.68 18.72
C ILE A 186 9.75 4.72 19.91
N LEU A 187 9.62 3.41 19.70
CA LEU A 187 9.68 2.42 20.78
C LEU A 187 11.02 2.45 21.53
N LEU A 188 12.13 2.54 20.81
CA LEU A 188 13.49 2.65 21.37
C LEU A 188 13.65 3.94 22.19
N ARG A 189 13.23 5.10 21.65
CA ARG A 189 13.24 6.38 22.40
C ARG A 189 12.33 6.35 23.63
N SER A 190 11.33 5.48 23.62
CA SER A 190 10.41 5.27 24.74
C SER A 190 10.96 4.29 25.78
N LYS A 191 12.16 3.73 25.57
CA LYS A 191 12.82 2.75 26.45
C LYS A 191 11.99 1.50 26.71
N VAL A 192 11.17 1.09 25.74
CA VAL A 192 10.43 -0.17 25.83
C VAL A 192 11.45 -1.32 25.83
N LYS A 193 11.31 -2.25 26.78
CA LYS A 193 12.10 -3.48 26.77
C LYS A 193 11.58 -4.38 25.65
N LEU A 194 12.35 -4.47 24.57
CA LEU A 194 12.04 -5.34 23.46
C LEU A 194 12.55 -6.76 23.76
N GLY A 195 11.82 -7.78 23.30
CA GLY A 195 12.25 -9.17 23.40
C GLY A 195 13.45 -9.49 22.51
N ARG A 196 14.04 -10.68 22.67
CA ARG A 196 15.19 -11.15 21.87
C ARG A 196 14.87 -11.22 20.37
N GLU A 197 13.61 -11.45 20.03
CA GLU A 197 13.11 -11.52 18.64
C GLU A 197 12.84 -10.14 18.02
N ALA A 198 13.26 -9.05 18.65
CA ALA A 198 13.05 -7.71 18.10
C ALA A 198 14.20 -7.28 17.19
N GLY A 199 13.84 -6.62 16.08
CA GLY A 199 14.83 -5.98 15.19
C GLY A 199 15.30 -6.85 14.02
N HIS A 200 14.61 -7.96 13.70
CA HIS A 200 14.84 -8.70 12.46
C HIS A 200 14.34 -7.87 11.27
N LEU A 201 15.28 -7.18 10.62
CA LEU A 201 14.99 -6.37 9.44
C LEU A 201 15.14 -7.23 8.19
N THR A 202 14.14 -7.16 7.33
CA THR A 202 14.17 -7.68 5.97
C THR A 202 13.93 -6.53 5.00
N ASP A 203 14.49 -6.63 3.80
CA ASP A 203 14.14 -5.77 2.67
C ASP A 203 13.91 -6.65 1.44
N HIS A 204 13.31 -6.08 0.40
CA HIS A 204 13.08 -6.80 -0.85
C HIS A 204 14.33 -6.74 -1.72
N ASP A 205 14.72 -7.89 -2.28
CA ASP A 205 15.65 -7.92 -3.41
C ASP A 205 14.91 -7.42 -4.66
N ILE A 206 15.33 -6.26 -5.19
CA ILE A 206 14.70 -5.62 -6.35
C ILE A 206 15.65 -5.69 -7.54
N LEU A 207 15.21 -6.37 -8.59
CA LEU A 207 15.86 -6.35 -9.89
C LEU A 207 15.05 -5.49 -10.86
N TYR A 208 15.75 -4.70 -11.65
CA TYR A 208 15.14 -3.80 -12.63
C TYR A 208 15.81 -3.95 -13.99
N ARG A 209 14.98 -4.02 -15.04
CA ARG A 209 15.44 -4.00 -16.43
C ARG A 209 14.51 -3.13 -17.26
N ALA A 210 15.11 -2.24 -18.04
CA ALA A 210 14.42 -1.48 -19.07
C ALA A 210 14.86 -1.97 -20.45
N VAL A 211 13.90 -2.15 -21.35
CA VAL A 211 14.17 -2.50 -22.75
C VAL A 211 13.35 -1.59 -23.64
N SER A 212 14.00 -0.94 -24.58
CA SER A 212 13.31 -0.17 -25.62
C SER A 212 12.84 -1.10 -26.73
N PHE A 213 11.64 -0.86 -27.23
CA PHE A 213 11.10 -1.55 -28.40
C PHE A 213 10.44 -0.54 -29.33
N LYS A 214 10.17 -0.95 -30.57
CA LYS A 214 9.38 -0.20 -31.54
C LYS A 214 8.22 -1.07 -31.99
N TYR A 215 7.04 -0.48 -32.09
CA TYR A 215 5.91 -1.13 -32.73
C TYR A 215 6.24 -1.34 -34.21
N LEU A 216 6.03 -2.55 -34.72
CA LEU A 216 6.18 -2.84 -36.15
C LEU A 216 5.19 -2.01 -36.98
N LYS A 217 4.02 -1.74 -36.41
CA LYS A 217 2.98 -0.87 -36.96
C LYS A 217 2.69 0.26 -35.95
N PRO A 218 3.18 1.49 -36.20
CA PRO A 218 3.06 2.61 -35.26
C PRO A 218 1.63 2.92 -34.81
N GLU A 219 0.63 2.67 -35.65
CA GLU A 219 -0.79 2.89 -35.38
C GLU A 219 -1.32 2.07 -34.19
N TYR A 220 -0.73 0.89 -33.91
CA TYR A 220 -1.13 0.07 -32.76
C TYR A 220 -0.66 0.64 -31.42
N ARG A 221 0.25 1.62 -31.43
CA ARG A 221 0.74 2.26 -30.21
C ARG A 221 -0.42 2.84 -29.39
N ASP A 222 -1.30 3.59 -30.04
CA ASP A 222 -2.41 4.27 -29.36
C ASP A 222 -3.57 3.31 -29.08
N GLU A 223 -3.70 2.25 -29.90
CA GLU A 223 -4.71 1.21 -29.71
C GLU A 223 -4.42 0.35 -28.47
N VAL A 224 -3.18 -0.11 -28.33
CA VAL A 224 -2.67 -0.89 -27.18
C VAL A 224 -2.53 0.01 -25.96
N GLY A 225 -1.97 1.21 -26.14
CA GLY A 225 -1.68 2.12 -25.04
C GLY A 225 -0.78 1.50 -23.97
N SER A 226 -0.89 2.04 -22.76
CA SER A 226 -0.11 1.60 -21.62
C SER A 226 -0.68 0.32 -21.01
N MET A 227 0.20 -0.62 -20.65
CA MET A 227 -0.16 -1.85 -19.95
C MET A 227 0.72 -2.03 -18.71
N LYS A 228 0.12 -2.54 -17.63
CA LYS A 228 0.82 -2.95 -16.41
C LYS A 228 0.46 -4.39 -16.11
N LEU A 229 1.44 -5.27 -16.20
CA LEU A 229 1.30 -6.71 -16.10
C LEU A 229 2.04 -7.23 -14.87
N GLN A 230 1.59 -8.37 -14.36
CA GLN A 230 2.12 -8.99 -13.17
C GLN A 230 2.09 -10.51 -13.29
N THR A 231 3.08 -11.17 -12.70
CA THR A 231 3.10 -12.62 -12.54
C THR A 231 3.97 -13.04 -11.34
N TYR A 232 3.76 -14.25 -10.86
CA TYR A 232 4.69 -14.91 -9.94
C TYR A 232 5.56 -15.88 -10.73
N PHE A 233 6.79 -16.06 -10.29
CA PHE A 233 7.70 -17.03 -10.89
C PHE A 233 8.48 -17.77 -9.81
N LEU A 234 8.79 -19.02 -10.07
CA LEU A 234 9.58 -19.85 -9.17
C LEU A 234 11.06 -19.48 -9.32
N MET A 235 11.64 -18.86 -8.30
CA MET A 235 13.06 -18.49 -8.29
C MET A 235 13.96 -19.69 -8.03
N ASP A 236 13.52 -20.59 -7.15
CA ASP A 236 14.28 -21.78 -6.77
C ASP A 236 13.31 -22.95 -6.52
N THR A 237 13.43 -23.97 -7.37
CA THR A 237 12.63 -25.20 -7.30
C THR A 237 12.89 -26.00 -6.02
N ARG A 238 14.07 -25.89 -5.41
CA ARG A 238 14.43 -26.64 -4.20
C ARG A 238 13.82 -26.05 -2.94
N ASN A 239 13.75 -24.73 -2.86
CA ASN A 239 13.28 -24.01 -1.68
C ASN A 239 11.87 -23.42 -1.84
N ARG A 240 11.21 -23.70 -2.98
CA ARG A 240 9.87 -23.17 -3.33
C ARG A 240 9.75 -21.66 -3.10
N ARG A 241 10.81 -20.91 -3.46
CA ARG A 241 10.83 -19.45 -3.33
C ARG A 241 10.21 -18.81 -4.55
N PHE A 242 9.23 -17.95 -4.33
CA PHE A 242 8.53 -17.23 -5.39
C PHE A 242 8.97 -15.78 -5.45
N GLY A 243 9.27 -15.32 -6.67
CA GLY A 243 9.46 -13.92 -7.01
C GLY A 243 8.16 -13.33 -7.55
N LEU A 244 8.04 -12.01 -7.44
CA LEU A 244 6.98 -11.24 -8.09
C LEU A 244 7.61 -10.44 -9.24
N ALA A 245 7.14 -10.66 -10.45
CA ALA A 245 7.53 -9.89 -11.62
C ALA A 245 6.42 -8.88 -11.97
N ASN A 246 6.82 -7.63 -12.16
CA ASN A 246 5.95 -6.56 -12.61
C ASN A 246 6.52 -5.99 -13.90
N MET A 247 5.68 -5.80 -14.92
CA MET A 247 6.05 -5.25 -16.20
C MET A 247 5.19 -4.05 -16.54
N SER A 248 5.81 -2.97 -16.99
CA SER A 248 5.13 -1.80 -17.53
C SER A 248 5.48 -1.69 -19.02
N ILE A 249 4.47 -1.78 -19.88
CA ILE A 249 4.60 -1.64 -21.34
C ILE A 249 4.07 -0.28 -21.71
N HIS A 250 4.89 0.54 -22.36
CA HIS A 250 4.48 1.85 -22.87
C HIS A 250 3.82 2.76 -21.81
N ALA A 251 4.07 2.48 -20.52
CA ALA A 251 3.56 3.26 -19.41
C ALA A 251 4.69 4.11 -18.81
N SER A 252 4.36 5.36 -18.48
CA SER A 252 5.29 6.23 -17.78
C SER A 252 5.58 5.68 -16.38
N SER A 253 6.85 5.40 -16.09
CA SER A 253 7.30 5.00 -14.75
C SER A 253 7.71 6.24 -13.95
N PHE A 254 7.52 6.21 -12.62
CA PHE A 254 7.97 7.26 -11.68
C PHE A 254 9.49 7.50 -11.70
N LEU A 255 10.27 6.59 -12.29
CA LEU A 255 11.71 6.74 -12.47
C LEU A 255 11.97 7.53 -13.77
N ARG A 256 11.82 8.86 -13.70
CA ARG A 256 12.56 9.78 -14.56
C ARG A 256 13.77 10.29 -13.81
#